data_AF-A0A2P2KYD3-F1
#
_entry.id   AF-A0A2P2KYD3-F1
#
_cell.length_a   1.000
_cell.length_b   1.000
_cell.length_c   1.000
_cell.angle_alpha   90.00
_cell.angle_beta   90.00
_cell.angle_gamma   90.00
#
_symmetry.space_group_name_H-M   'P 1'
#
loop_
_entity.id
_entity.type
_entity.pdbx_description
1 polymer ?
#
loop_
_entity_poly.entity_id
_entity_poly.type
_entity_poly.pdbx_seq_one_letter_code
_entity_poly.pdbx_strand_id
1 'polypeptide(L)'
;MQIQGKKLQLYLFFCFLVLSLMNVPLFAQSWQEDGEDVKRSQFPDGFLFGTSTSSYQIEGAYLEDGKGLNVWDVFSHIPGKIKNNDNGDIADNHYHMFLHLHSGGY
;
A
#
# COMPACT_ATOMS: atom_id res chain seq x y z
N MET A 1 -7.51 24.49 -57.04
CA MET A 1 -6.37 23.96 -56.27
C MET A 1 -6.66 23.73 -54.77
N GLN A 2 -7.49 24.53 -54.10
CA GLN A 2 -7.79 24.44 -52.65
C GLN A 2 -8.66 23.22 -52.21
N ILE A 3 -9.47 22.65 -53.11
CA ILE A 3 -10.41 21.55 -52.78
C ILE A 3 -9.70 20.19 -52.65
N GLN A 4 -8.64 19.96 -53.42
CA GLN A 4 -7.85 18.72 -53.38
C GLN A 4 -7.07 18.58 -52.05
N GLY A 5 -6.53 19.68 -51.51
CA GLY A 5 -5.84 19.68 -50.21
C GLY A 5 -6.74 19.31 -49.03
N LYS A 6 -8.00 19.77 -49.03
CA LYS A 6 -8.97 19.44 -47.98
C LYS A 6 -9.38 17.96 -48.00
N LYS A 7 -9.49 17.35 -49.19
CA LYS A 7 -9.74 15.92 -49.34
C LYS A 7 -8.57 15.09 -48.81
N LEU A 8 -7.34 15.45 -49.16
CA LEU A 8 -6.14 14.79 -48.67
C LEU A 8 -6.03 14.88 -47.13
N GLN A 9 -6.32 16.05 -46.56
CA GLN A 9 -6.33 16.25 -45.11
C GLN A 9 -7.41 15.40 -44.41
N LEU A 10 -8.58 15.24 -45.03
CA LEU A 10 -9.64 14.37 -44.53
C LEU A 10 -9.25 12.87 -44.60
N TYR A 11 -8.59 12.44 -45.68
CA TYR A 11 -8.05 11.07 -45.79
C TYR A 11 -6.97 10.79 -44.77
N LEU A 12 -6.04 11.74 -44.55
CA LEU A 12 -4.99 11.62 -43.54
C LEU A 12 -5.57 11.54 -42.11
N PHE A 13 -6.58 12.37 -41.82
CA PHE A 13 -7.28 12.32 -40.54
C PHE A 13 -8.01 10.99 -40.33
N PHE A 14 -8.71 10.49 -41.36
CA PHE A 14 -9.40 9.20 -41.30
C PHE A 14 -8.40 8.04 -41.16
N CYS A 15 -7.25 8.11 -41.83
CA CYS A 15 -6.18 7.12 -41.70
C CYS A 15 -5.59 7.10 -40.28
N PHE A 16 -5.35 8.26 -39.68
CA PHE A 16 -4.90 8.38 -38.29
C PHE A 16 -5.95 7.85 -37.30
N LEU A 17 -7.23 8.13 -37.52
CA LEU A 17 -8.33 7.61 -36.71
C LEU A 17 -8.44 6.08 -36.78
N VAL A 18 -8.35 5.51 -37.99
CA VAL A 18 -8.37 4.04 -38.18
C VAL A 18 -7.13 3.40 -37.55
N LEU A 19 -5.94 3.99 -37.74
CA LEU A 19 -4.71 3.54 -37.10
C LEU A 19 -4.79 3.62 -35.57
N SER A 20 -5.38 4.67 -34.99
CA SER A 20 -5.52 4.77 -33.53
C SER A 20 -6.48 3.72 -32.98
N LEU A 21 -7.61 3.47 -33.65
CA LEU A 21 -8.60 2.46 -33.26
C LEU A 21 -8.07 1.03 -33.37
N MET A 22 -7.18 0.75 -34.32
CA MET A 22 -6.52 -0.56 -34.46
C MET A 22 -5.53 -0.89 -33.32
N ASN A 23 -5.05 0.12 -32.59
CA ASN A 23 -4.14 -0.06 -31.45
C ASN A 23 -4.87 -0.23 -30.10
N VAL A 24 -6.15 0.16 -30.02
CA VAL A 24 -6.97 0.02 -28.81
C VAL A 24 -7.09 -1.43 -28.31
N PRO A 25 -7.38 -2.45 -29.16
CA PRO A 25 -7.51 -3.82 -28.67
C PRO A 25 -6.19 -4.43 -28.17
N LEU A 26 -5.03 -4.07 -28.77
CA LEU A 26 -3.72 -4.53 -28.31
C LEU A 26 -3.35 -3.94 -26.94
N PHE A 27 -3.68 -2.67 -26.70
CA PHE A 27 -3.49 -2.01 -25.42
C PHE A 27 -4.50 -2.47 -24.36
N ALA A 28 -5.74 -2.82 -24.75
CA ALA A 28 -6.72 -3.38 -23.83
C ALA A 28 -6.28 -4.75 -23.28
N GLN A 29 -5.61 -5.55 -24.11
CA GLN A 29 -5.14 -6.88 -23.74
C GLN A 29 -3.97 -6.87 -22.76
N SER A 30 -3.25 -5.75 -22.61
CA SER A 30 -2.24 -5.59 -21.55
C SER A 30 -2.83 -5.30 -20.17
N TRP A 31 -4.13 -5.01 -20.07
CA TRP A 31 -4.85 -4.83 -18.80
C TRP A 31 -5.57 -6.10 -18.32
N GLN A 32 -5.31 -7.24 -18.94
CA GLN A 32 -5.71 -8.52 -18.35
C GLN A 32 -4.68 -8.86 -17.25
N GLU A 33 -5.04 -8.58 -16.00
CA GLU A 33 -4.36 -9.19 -14.86
C GLU A 33 -4.85 -10.64 -14.75
N ASP A 34 -3.97 -11.58 -15.05
CA ASP A 34 -4.18 -13.02 -14.85
C ASP A 34 -4.17 -13.30 -13.33
N GLY A 35 -5.19 -12.83 -12.62
CA GLY A 35 -5.32 -12.95 -11.17
C GLY A 35 -5.71 -14.37 -10.76
N GLU A 36 -4.81 -15.33 -10.87
CA GLU A 36 -4.97 -16.63 -10.20
C GLU A 36 -4.86 -16.44 -8.68
N ASP A 37 -5.92 -16.79 -7.95
CA ASP A 37 -5.92 -16.75 -6.48
C ASP A 37 -4.88 -17.71 -5.88
N VAL A 38 -4.07 -17.20 -4.95
CA VAL A 38 -3.15 -18.05 -4.16
C VAL A 38 -3.96 -18.92 -3.20
N LYS A 39 -3.84 -20.25 -3.33
CA LYS A 39 -4.56 -21.25 -2.54
C LYS A 39 -3.65 -21.88 -1.49
N ARG A 40 -4.21 -22.16 -0.31
CA ARG A 40 -3.47 -22.84 0.76
C ARG A 40 -2.89 -24.20 0.35
N SER A 41 -3.57 -24.90 -0.57
CA SER A 41 -3.14 -26.19 -1.13
C SER A 41 -1.85 -26.11 -1.96
N GLN A 42 -1.37 -24.91 -2.28
CA GLN A 42 -0.09 -24.71 -2.97
C GLN A 42 1.12 -24.78 -2.01
N PHE A 43 0.89 -24.87 -0.69
CA PHE A 43 1.92 -24.92 0.34
C PHE A 43 1.93 -26.31 1.01
N PRO A 44 3.09 -26.80 1.51
CA PRO A 44 3.16 -28.06 2.23
C PRO A 44 2.27 -28.10 3.47
N ASP A 45 1.85 -29.30 3.86
CA ASP A 45 1.17 -29.52 5.13
C ASP A 45 2.06 -29.05 6.29
N GLY A 46 1.46 -28.29 7.21
CA GLY A 46 2.18 -27.70 8.35
C GLY A 46 2.95 -26.41 8.04
N PHE A 47 2.91 -25.88 6.81
CA PHE A 47 3.48 -24.55 6.53
C PHE A 47 2.84 -23.49 7.45
N LEU A 48 3.65 -22.71 8.16
CA LEU A 48 3.17 -21.68 9.08
C LEU A 48 3.05 -20.33 8.36
N PHE A 49 1.84 -19.77 8.39
CA PHE A 49 1.61 -18.38 8.00
C PHE A 49 1.43 -17.59 9.28
N GLY A 50 2.15 -16.50 9.39
CA GLY A 50 2.09 -15.61 10.54
C GLY A 50 2.10 -14.16 10.09
N THR A 51 1.91 -13.28 11.06
CA THR A 51 2.12 -11.85 10.92
C THR A 51 3.24 -11.43 11.89
N SER A 52 3.84 -10.27 11.65
CA SER A 52 4.89 -9.70 12.49
C SER A 52 4.66 -8.22 12.70
N THR A 53 5.01 -7.74 13.90
CA THR A 53 4.97 -6.33 14.28
C THR A 53 6.27 -5.94 14.99
N SER A 54 6.45 -4.66 15.32
CA SER A 54 7.55 -4.20 16.17
C SER A 54 7.01 -3.35 17.33
N SER A 55 7.66 -3.41 18.49
CA SER A 55 7.15 -2.82 19.74
C SER A 55 6.80 -1.34 19.62
N TYR A 56 7.76 -0.50 19.20
CA TYR A 56 7.54 0.95 19.09
C TYR A 56 6.44 1.35 18.10
N GLN A 57 6.15 0.49 17.11
CA GLN A 57 5.12 0.77 16.11
C GLN A 57 3.70 0.48 16.61
N ILE A 58 3.52 -0.36 17.63
CA ILE A 58 2.18 -0.82 18.01
C ILE A 58 1.86 -0.67 19.50
N GLU A 59 2.86 -0.70 20.40
CA GLU A 59 2.61 -0.84 21.85
C GLU A 59 2.02 0.43 22.47
N GLY A 60 2.66 1.58 22.25
CA GLY A 60 2.34 2.81 22.97
C GLY A 60 2.88 2.80 24.40
N ALA A 61 2.16 3.46 25.31
CA ALA A 61 2.44 3.47 26.75
C ALA A 61 3.89 3.89 27.07
N TYR A 62 4.41 4.88 26.34
CA TYR A 62 5.86 5.14 26.26
C TYR A 62 6.56 5.52 27.58
N LEU A 63 5.80 5.97 28.59
CA LEU A 63 6.25 6.31 29.95
C LEU A 63 5.50 5.56 31.06
N GLU A 64 4.74 4.54 30.72
CA GLU A 64 3.93 3.80 31.70
C GLU A 64 4.70 2.64 32.31
N ASP A 65 4.26 2.19 33.50
CA ASP A 65 4.69 0.97 34.17
C ASP A 65 6.22 0.74 34.27
N GLY A 66 6.96 1.84 34.38
CA GLY A 66 8.42 1.81 34.55
C GLY A 66 9.21 1.57 33.26
N LYS A 67 8.57 1.68 32.08
CA LYS A 67 9.28 1.65 30.79
C LYS A 67 10.34 2.76 30.73
N GLY A 68 11.56 2.37 30.37
CA GLY A 68 12.64 3.31 30.06
C GLY A 68 12.53 3.90 28.65
N LEU A 69 13.15 5.06 28.45
CA LEU A 69 13.28 5.68 27.13
C LEU A 69 14.25 4.88 26.24
N ASN A 70 13.86 4.66 24.99
CA ASN A 70 14.66 4.12 23.92
C ASN A 70 15.06 5.23 22.91
N VAL A 71 15.90 4.89 21.93
CA VAL A 71 16.39 5.85 20.93
C VAL A 71 15.26 6.45 20.09
N TRP A 72 14.23 5.67 19.77
CA TRP A 72 13.09 6.14 18.99
C TRP A 72 12.20 7.09 19.77
N ASP A 73 12.01 6.86 21.09
CA ASP A 73 11.33 7.81 21.97
C ASP A 73 12.02 9.18 21.89
N VAL A 74 13.35 9.22 21.98
CA VAL A 74 14.10 10.50 21.92
C VAL A 74 14.06 11.10 20.51
N PHE A 75 14.28 10.29 19.48
CA PHE A 75 14.42 10.77 18.11
C PHE A 75 13.11 11.33 17.55
N SER A 76 11.96 10.68 17.81
CA SER A 76 10.67 11.13 17.28
C SER A 76 10.20 12.44 17.89
N HIS A 77 10.65 12.76 19.10
CA HIS A 77 10.34 14.02 19.77
C HIS A 77 11.18 15.21 19.28
N ILE A 78 12.13 15.01 18.37
CA ILE A 78 12.89 16.11 17.74
C ILE A 78 12.05 16.69 16.59
N PRO A 79 11.67 17.99 16.64
CA PRO A 79 10.86 18.61 15.61
C PRO A 79 11.47 18.46 14.21
N GLY A 80 10.64 18.08 13.23
CA GLY A 80 11.02 17.91 11.83
C GLY A 80 11.79 16.63 11.51
N LYS A 81 11.99 15.71 12.46
CA LYS A 81 12.65 14.42 12.21
C LYS A 81 11.71 13.31 11.75
N ILE A 82 10.45 13.38 12.17
CA ILE A 82 9.38 12.49 11.71
C ILE A 82 8.41 13.30 10.86
N LYS A 83 7.88 12.67 9.80
CA LYS A 83 6.81 13.26 9.00
C LYS A 83 5.64 13.62 9.93
N ASN A 84 5.09 14.82 9.78
CA ASN A 84 4.03 15.37 10.65
C ASN A 84 4.38 15.55 12.14
N ASN A 85 5.63 15.28 12.55
CA ASN A 85 6.04 15.21 13.97
C ASN A 85 5.31 14.12 14.77
N ASP A 86 4.94 13.01 14.13
CA ASP A 86 4.33 11.87 14.80
C ASP A 86 5.32 11.15 15.73
N ASN A 87 4.82 10.48 16.78
CA ASN A 87 5.61 9.69 17.73
C ASN A 87 4.91 8.36 18.09
N GLY A 88 5.60 7.51 18.86
CA GLY A 88 5.10 6.20 19.29
C GLY A 88 4.43 6.22 20.66
N ASP A 89 4.00 7.39 21.17
CA ASP A 89 3.52 7.53 22.55
C ASP A 89 2.28 6.67 22.83
N ILE A 90 1.39 6.61 21.83
CA ILE A 90 0.15 5.83 21.85
C ILE A 90 0.22 4.67 20.84
N ALA A 91 0.75 4.92 19.63
CA ALA A 91 0.77 3.95 18.53
C ALA A 91 -0.62 3.30 18.28
N ASP A 92 -0.69 1.97 18.15
CA ASP A 92 -1.95 1.22 18.05
C ASP A 92 -2.54 0.85 19.43
N ASN A 93 -1.99 1.39 20.51
CA ASN A 93 -2.41 1.15 21.90
C ASN A 93 -2.41 -0.34 22.28
N HIS A 94 -1.54 -1.13 21.66
CA HIS A 94 -1.51 -2.58 21.84
C HIS A 94 -1.14 -2.98 23.27
N TYR A 95 -0.34 -2.17 23.98
CA TYR A 95 0.02 -2.44 25.38
C TYR A 95 -1.22 -2.63 26.26
N HIS A 96 -2.14 -1.66 26.22
CA HIS A 96 -3.36 -1.67 27.02
C HIS A 96 -4.38 -2.69 26.51
N MET A 97 -4.54 -2.81 25.18
CA MET A 97 -5.49 -3.77 24.60
C MET A 97 -5.08 -5.22 24.87
N PHE A 98 -3.79 -5.52 24.79
CA PHE A 98 -3.25 -6.84 25.11
C PHE A 98 -3.48 -7.16 26.59
N LEU A 99 -3.13 -6.26 27.51
CA LEU A 99 -3.35 -6.44 28.94
C LEU A 99 -4.84 -6.62 29.27
N HIS A 100 -5.73 -5.82 28.67
CA HIS A 100 -7.17 -5.94 28.87
C HIS A 100 -7.69 -7.32 28.45
N LEU A 101 -7.30 -7.78 27.26
CA LEU A 101 -7.72 -9.10 26.76
C LEU A 101 -7.18 -10.26 27.61
N HIS A 102 -5.95 -10.15 28.13
CA HIS A 102 -5.33 -11.23 28.90
C HIS A 102 -5.66 -11.18 30.41
N SER A 103 -6.10 -10.04 30.94
CA SER A 103 -6.54 -9.88 32.33
C SER A 103 -8.05 -10.14 32.52
N GLY A 104 -8.83 -10.16 31.43
CA GLY A 104 -10.28 -10.39 31.43
C GLY A 104 -10.73 -11.85 31.52
N GLY A 105 -9.85 -12.79 31.89
CA GLY A 105 -10.17 -14.22 31.91
C GLY A 105 -9.38 -15.01 32.94
N TYR A 106 -9.71 -14.84 34.22
CA TYR A 106 -10.13 -15.85 35.22
C TYR A 106 -10.43 -15.12 36.53
#